data_AF-A0A2E9LNG0-F1
#
_entry.id   AF-A0A2E9LNG0-F1
#
_cell.length_a   1.000
_cell.length_b   1.000
_cell.length_c   1.000
_cell.angle_alpha   90.00
_cell.angle_beta   90.00
_cell.angle_gamma   90.00
#
_symmetry.space_group_name_H-M   'P 1'
#
loop_
_entity.id
_entity.type
_entity.pdbx_description
1 polymer ?
#
loop_
_entity_poly.entity_id
_entity_poly.type
_entity_poly.pdbx_seq_one_letter_code
_entity_poly.pdbx_strand_id
1 'polypeptide(L)' 'MGSMFPLGPNLNSKGGNMAGQVGEVAPEFKLPAADGDISLSDYKGKKIVVLSFHVFDFTAG' A
#
# COMPACT_ATOMS: atom_id res chain seq x y z
N MET A 1 -7.71 33.69 -28.22
CA MET A 1 -6.81 32.53 -28.46
C MET A 1 -5.84 32.47 -27.27
N GLY A 2 -6.29 31.93 -26.14
CA GLY A 2 -5.49 31.84 -24.90
C GLY A 2 -4.96 30.41 -24.78
N SER A 3 -3.64 30.26 -24.80
CA SER A 3 -2.92 28.98 -24.79
C SER A 3 -3.28 28.13 -23.57
N MET A 4 -3.79 26.94 -23.86
CA MET A 4 -3.97 25.84 -22.91
C MET A 4 -2.60 25.42 -22.36
N PHE A 5 -2.37 25.67 -21.07
CA PHE A 5 -1.21 25.12 -20.37
C PHE A 5 -1.34 23.59 -20.37
N PRO A 6 -0.29 22.84 -20.74
CA PRO A 6 -0.34 21.38 -20.63
C PRO A 6 -0.45 21.04 -19.14
N LEU A 7 -1.52 20.33 -18.79
CA LEU A 7 -1.63 19.66 -17.50
C LEU A 7 -0.35 18.83 -17.34
N GLY A 8 0.44 19.14 -16.31
CA GLY A 8 1.64 18.39 -15.97
C GLY A 8 1.34 16.89 -15.83
N PRO A 9 2.37 16.04 -15.83
CA PRO A 9 2.19 14.60 -15.74
C PRO A 9 1.28 14.26 -14.56
N ASN A 10 0.20 13.54 -14.85
CA ASN A 10 -0.64 12.91 -13.85
C ASN A 10 0.26 11.95 -13.08
N LEU A 11 0.65 12.34 -11.87
CA LEU A 11 1.39 11.48 -10.95
C LEU A 11 0.44 10.36 -10.57
N ASN A 12 0.44 9.31 -11.38
CA ASN A 12 -0.14 8.02 -11.04
C ASN A 12 0.34 7.69 -9.62
N SER A 13 -0.62 7.73 -8.70
CA SER A 13 -0.48 7.60 -7.25
C SER A 13 0.06 6.22 -6.87
N LYS A 14 1.33 5.94 -7.18
CA LYS A 14 2.08 4.77 -6.67
C LYS A 14 2.67 5.11 -5.30
N GLY A 15 1.78 5.38 -4.36
CA GLY A 15 2.10 5.78 -3.00
C GLY A 15 1.25 6.95 -2.53
N GLY A 16 -0.06 6.91 -2.78
CA GLY A 16 -0.98 7.81 -2.08
C GLY A 16 -0.85 7.55 -0.58
N ASN A 17 -0.83 8.62 0.21
CA ASN A 17 -0.66 8.63 1.66
C ASN A 17 -1.20 7.34 2.31
N MET A 18 -0.31 6.40 2.66
CA MET A 18 -0.67 5.10 3.27
C MET A 18 -1.20 5.25 4.71
N ALA A 19 -1.47 6.48 5.14
CA ALA A 19 -2.19 6.78 6.36
C ALA A 19 -3.67 6.41 6.16
N GLY A 20 -3.98 5.13 6.27
CA GLY A 20 -5.36 4.68 6.37
C GLY A 20 -6.03 5.35 7.57
N GLN A 21 -7.26 5.80 7.42
CA GLN A 21 -8.01 6.35 8.55
C GLN A 21 -8.65 5.23 9.36
N VAL A 22 -8.75 5.43 10.68
CA VAL A 22 -9.41 4.45 11.56
C VAL A 22 -10.87 4.27 11.13
N GLY A 23 -11.28 3.02 10.96
CA GLY A 23 -12.63 2.66 10.52
C GLY A 23 -12.78 2.52 9.00
N GLU A 24 -11.79 2.95 8.21
CA GLU A 24 -11.77 2.67 6.78
C GLU A 24 -11.33 1.23 6.51
N VAL A 25 -11.80 0.69 5.38
CA VAL A 25 -11.34 -0.60 4.90
C VAL A 25 -9.86 -0.47 4.53
N ALA A 26 -9.03 -1.33 5.09
CA ALA A 26 -7.61 -1.36 4.79
C ALA A 26 -7.37 -1.56 3.28
N PRO A 27 -6.40 -0.85 2.67
CA PRO A 27 -6.09 -0.98 1.25
C PRO A 27 -5.67 -2.41 0.88
N GLU A 28 -6.14 -2.91 -0.26
CA GLU A 28 -5.70 -4.21 -0.78
C GLU A 28 -4.23 -4.16 -1.19
N PHE A 29 -3.53 -5.28 -0.94
CA PHE A 29 -2.18 -5.51 -1.41
C PHE A 29 -2.03 -6.96 -1.87
N LYS A 30 -1.08 -7.17 -2.77
CA LYS A 30 -0.53 -8.49 -3.10
C LYS A 30 0.98 -8.36 -3.18
N LEU A 31 1.69 -9.12 -2.34
CA LEU A 31 3.14 -9.02 -2.18
C LEU A 31 3.79 -10.41 -2.33
N PRO A 32 5.02 -10.49 -2.84
CA PRO A 32 5.79 -11.73 -2.79
C PRO A 32 6.22 -12.02 -1.34
N ALA A 33 6.13 -13.27 -0.93
CA ALA A 33 6.65 -13.77 0.35
C ALA A 33 7.47 -15.06 0.12
N ALA A 34 8.11 -15.56 1.20
CA ALA A 34 8.96 -16.74 1.13
C ALA A 34 8.24 -17.98 0.59
N ASP A 35 6.97 -18.17 0.96
CA ASP A 35 6.14 -19.31 0.58
C ASP A 35 5.20 -19.01 -0.60
N GLY A 36 5.45 -17.93 -1.35
CA GLY A 36 4.64 -17.48 -2.47
C GLY A 36 3.96 -16.13 -2.26
N ASP A 37 3.11 -15.73 -3.20
CA ASP A 37 2.40 -14.45 -3.10
C ASP A 37 1.33 -14.47 -2.00
N ILE A 38 1.23 -13.37 -1.26
CA ILE A 38 0.27 -13.14 -0.17
C ILE A 38 -0.60 -11.92 -0.48
N SER A 39 -1.91 -12.02 -0.25
CA SER A 39 -2.85 -10.90 -0.39
C SER A 39 -3.59 -10.60 0.92
N LEU A 40 -4.00 -9.34 1.13
CA LEU A 40 -4.79 -8.99 2.32
C LEU A 40 -6.13 -9.74 2.36
N SER A 41 -6.78 -9.86 1.21
CA SER A 41 -8.04 -10.60 1.04
C SER A 41 -7.99 -12.06 1.51
N ASP A 42 -6.81 -12.70 1.52
CA ASP A 42 -6.65 -14.07 2.00
C ASP A 42 -7.01 -14.24 3.49
N TYR A 43 -6.94 -13.15 4.27
CA TYR A 43 -7.18 -13.14 5.71
C TYR A 43 -8.49 -12.48 6.14
N LYS A 44 -9.18 -11.79 5.22
CA LYS A 44 -10.40 -11.03 5.51
C LYS A 44 -11.48 -11.95 6.07
N GLY A 45 -12.03 -11.58 7.23
CA GLY A 45 -13.08 -12.34 7.93
C GLY A 45 -12.62 -13.64 8.60
N LYS A 46 -11.34 -14.01 8.50
CA LYS A 46 -10.79 -15.24 9.11
C LYS A 46 -10.06 -14.97 10.42
N LYS A 47 -9.35 -13.84 10.52
CA LYS A 47 -8.59 -13.42 11.72
C LYS A 47 -8.28 -11.93 11.70
N ILE A 48 -7.88 -11.40 12.86
CA ILE A 48 -7.30 -10.06 12.98
C ILE A 48 -5.86 -10.10 12.48
N VAL A 49 -5.46 -9.08 11.72
CA VAL A 49 -4.14 -8.97 11.10
C VAL A 49 -3.48 -7.67 11.54
N VAL A 50 -2.19 -7.73 11.86
CA VAL A 50 -1.33 -6.57 12.12
C VAL A 50 -0.26 -6.54 11.04
N LEU A 51 -0.12 -5.41 10.35
CA LEU A 51 0.91 -5.19 9.34
C LEU A 51 2.06 -4.36 9.95
N SER A 52 3.27 -4.89 9.88
CA SER A 52 4.48 -4.24 10.40
C SER A 52 5.47 -4.06 9.26
N PHE A 53 6.13 -2.91 9.23
CA PHE A 53 7.18 -2.59 8.27
C PHE A 53 8.49 -2.32 9.02
N HIS A 54 9.58 -2.88 8.53
CA HIS A 54 10.93 -2.61 9.00
C HIS A 54 11.82 -2.29 7.80
N VAL A 55 12.88 -1.52 8.00
CA VAL A 55 13.68 -0.97 6.89
C VAL A 55 14.54 -2.06 6.24
N PHE A 56 15.25 -2.84 7.06
CA PHE A 56 16.11 -3.92 6.61
C PHE A 56 16.10 -5.06 7.64
N ASP A 57 16.23 -6.29 7.13
CA ASP A 57 16.45 -7.48 7.95
C ASP A 57 17.83 -7.42 8.64
N PHE A 58 17.96 -8.09 9.79
CA PHE A 58 19.22 -8.23 10.56
C PHE A 58 19.88 -6.92 11.00
N THR A 59 19.07 -5.91 11.34
CA THR A 59 19.55 -4.68 11.97
C THR A 59 19.45 -4.79 13.50
N ALA A 60 20.38 -4.16 14.22
CA ALA A 60 20.44 -4.24 15.70
C ALA A 60 19.32 -3.46 16.42
N GLY A 61 18.53 -2.67 15.68
CA GLY A 61 17.54 -1.73 16.22
C GLY A 61 18.12 -0.32 16.33
#